data_AF-A0A452GIU2-F1
#
_entry.id   AF-A0A452GIU2-F1
#
_cell.length_a   1.000
_cell.length_b   1.000
_cell.length_c   1.000
_cell.angle_alpha   90.00
_cell.angle_beta   90.00
_cell.angle_gamma   90.00
#
_symmetry.space_group_name_H-M   'P 1'
#
loop_
_entity.id
_entity.type
_entity.pdbx_description
1 polymer ?
#
loop_
_entity_poly.entity_id
_entity_poly.type
_entity_poly.pdbx_seq_one_letter_code
_entity_poly.pdbx_strand_id
1 'polypeptide(L)'
;MEATVILPILKKKLAFLSGGKDRRSGLILTIPLCLEQTNMDELSVTLDYLLSIPSEKCKARGFTVIVDGRKSQWNVVKTVVLMLQLAI
;
A
#
# COMPACT_ATOMS: atom_id res chain seq x y z
N MET A 1 12.76 -8.29 -4.54
CA MET A 1 13.38 -6.96 -4.62
C MET A 1 13.99 -6.64 -3.26
N GLU A 2 15.28 -6.29 -3.22
CA GLU A 2 15.93 -5.94 -1.96
C GLU A 2 15.52 -4.54 -1.48
N ALA A 3 15.36 -4.39 -0.17
CA ALA A 3 14.94 -3.12 0.44
C ALA A 3 15.93 -1.97 0.17
N THR A 4 17.23 -2.31 0.11
CA THR A 4 18.34 -1.38 -0.13
C THR A 4 18.19 -0.61 -1.44
N VAL A 5 17.69 -1.28 -2.49
CA VAL A 5 17.49 -0.70 -3.83
C VAL A 5 16.39 0.37 -3.83
N ILE A 6 15.35 0.19 -3.03
CA ILE A 6 14.18 1.06 -2.98
C ILE A 6 14.07 1.87 -1.69
N LEU A 7 15.11 1.86 -0.86
CA LEU A 7 15.11 2.52 0.45
C LEU A 7 14.71 4.01 0.37
N PRO A 8 15.14 4.80 -0.64
CA PRO A 8 14.68 6.18 -0.80
C PRO A 8 13.16 6.29 -0.97
N ILE A 9 12.55 5.36 -1.71
CA ILE A 9 11.10 5.30 -1.93
C ILE A 9 10.39 4.90 -0.64
N LEU A 10 10.85 3.85 0.04
CA LEU A 10 10.25 3.39 1.30
C LEU A 10 10.24 4.49 2.39
N LYS A 11 11.29 5.32 2.44
CA LYS A 11 11.37 6.46 3.37
C LYS A 11 10.29 7.52 3.16
N LYS A 12 9.68 7.60 1.97
CA LYS A 12 8.55 8.49 1.67
C LYS A 12 7.24 8.03 2.32
N LYS A 13 7.16 6.77 2.80
CA LYS A 13 6.00 6.21 3.50
C LYS A 13 4.69 6.29 2.69
N LEU A 14 4.79 6.05 1.38
CA LEU A 14 3.63 6.07 0.47
C LEU A 14 2.60 4.99 0.80
N ALA A 15 3.05 3.86 1.36
CA ALA A 15 2.21 2.84 1.98
C ALA A 15 2.99 2.12 3.09
N PHE A 16 2.28 1.46 4.01
CA PHE A 16 2.90 0.63 5.04
C PHE A 16 1.99 -0.48 5.55
N LEU A 17 2.58 -1.63 5.90
CA LEU A 17 1.90 -2.67 6.66
C LEU A 17 1.76 -2.22 8.12
N SER A 18 0.53 -2.20 8.63
CA SER A 18 0.24 -1.65 9.97
C SER A 18 0.60 -2.62 11.11
N GLY A 19 1.07 -3.83 10.80
CA GLY A 19 1.42 -4.88 11.78
C GLY A 19 0.23 -5.63 12.39
N GLY A 20 -0.96 -5.04 12.37
CA GLY A 20 -2.22 -5.64 12.82
C GLY A 20 -2.87 -6.55 11.78
N LYS A 21 -3.93 -7.25 12.22
CA LYS A 21 -4.82 -8.06 11.36
C LYS A 21 -6.28 -7.68 11.60
N ASP A 22 -7.12 -7.83 10.57
CA ASP A 22 -8.57 -7.72 10.70
C ASP A 22 -9.16 -8.95 11.42
N ARG A 23 -10.49 -8.98 11.63
CA ARG A 23 -11.19 -10.10 12.28
C ARG A 23 -11.09 -11.43 11.51
N ARG A 24 -10.82 -11.40 10.20
CA ARG A 24 -10.63 -12.57 9.33
C ARG A 24 -9.15 -12.97 9.23
N SER A 25 -8.29 -12.35 10.05
CA SER A 25 -6.83 -12.50 10.01
C SER A 25 -6.17 -11.98 8.73
N GLY A 26 -6.84 -11.12 7.95
CA GLY A 26 -6.28 -10.41 6.81
C GLY A 26 -5.32 -9.31 7.27
N LEU A 27 -4.27 -9.06 6.49
CA LEU A 27 -3.26 -8.06 6.83
C LEU A 27 -3.78 -6.65 6.59
N ILE A 28 -3.40 -5.70 7.46
CA ILE A 28 -3.81 -4.30 7.30
C ILE A 28 -2.70 -3.52 6.58
N LEU A 29 -3.04 -2.95 5.42
CA LEU A 29 -2.20 -2.08 4.61
C LEU A 29 -2.79 -0.67 4.61
N THR A 30 -1.98 0.35 4.88
CA THR A 30 -2.43 1.74 4.91
C THR A 30 -1.71 2.59 3.86
N ILE A 31 -2.45 3.44 3.16
CA ILE A 31 -1.98 4.38 2.14
C ILE A 31 -2.39 5.81 2.56
N PRO A 32 -1.49 6.60 3.16
CA PRO A 32 -1.76 7.97 3.57
C PRO A 32 -1.59 8.94 2.39
N LEU A 33 -2.63 9.16 1.61
CA LEU A 33 -2.55 10.06 0.45
C LEU A 33 -2.39 11.51 0.89
N CYS A 34 -1.44 12.21 0.29
CA CYS A 34 -1.14 13.62 0.56
C CYS A 34 -1.04 14.41 -0.76
N LEU A 35 -1.52 15.66 -0.75
CA LEU A 35 -1.65 16.56 -1.90
C LEU A 35 -0.35 16.75 -2.71
N GLU A 36 0.81 16.69 -2.06
CA GLU A 36 2.09 17.09 -2.68
C GLU A 36 2.96 15.91 -3.17
N GLN A 37 2.65 14.66 -2.81
CA GLN A 37 3.68 13.61 -2.75
C GLN A 37 3.31 12.24 -3.36
N THR A 38 2.13 12.07 -3.93
CA THR A 38 1.74 10.74 -4.43
C THR A 38 2.23 10.53 -5.87
N ASN A 39 3.49 10.13 -6.01
CA ASN A 39 3.98 9.55 -7.25
C ASN A 39 3.43 8.12 -7.37
N MET A 40 2.63 7.85 -8.41
CA MET A 40 1.95 6.57 -8.61
C MET A 40 2.92 5.42 -8.90
N ASP A 41 4.01 5.68 -9.63
CA ASP A 41 5.01 4.65 -9.93
C ASP A 41 5.75 4.23 -8.66
N GLU A 42 6.13 5.21 -7.83
CA GLU A 42 6.75 4.95 -6.54
C GLU A 42 5.80 4.25 -5.56
N LEU A 43 4.51 4.58 -5.60
CA LEU A 43 3.49 3.86 -4.84
C LEU A 43 3.38 2.40 -5.31
N SER A 44 3.36 2.15 -6.62
CA SER A 44 3.35 0.78 -7.16
C SER A 44 4.56 -0.02 -6.69
N VAL A 45 5.77 0.55 -6.80
CA VAL A 45 7.02 -0.09 -6.33
C VAL A 45 6.96 -0.36 -4.81
N THR A 46 6.39 0.57 -4.04
CA THR A 46 6.20 0.39 -2.59
C THR A 46 5.25 -0.77 -2.31
N LEU A 47 4.14 -0.86 -3.03
CA LEU A 47 3.16 -1.93 -2.88
C LEU A 47 3.75 -3.29 -3.26
N ASP A 48 4.42 -3.39 -4.40
CA ASP A 48 5.08 -4.63 -4.85
C ASP A 48 6.06 -5.15 -3.79
N TYR A 49 6.85 -4.25 -3.19
CA TYR A 49 7.74 -4.63 -2.10
C TYR A 49 6.96 -5.10 -0.88
N LEU A 50 6.01 -4.30 -0.38
CA LEU A 50 5.27 -4.63 0.84
C LEU A 50 4.44 -5.90 0.71
N LEU A 51 3.84 -6.16 -0.46
CA LEU A 51 3.07 -7.36 -0.74
C LEU A 51 3.96 -8.60 -0.91
N SER A 52 5.26 -8.43 -1.18
CA SER A 52 6.22 -9.53 -1.23
C SER A 52 6.69 -10.03 0.15
N ILE A 53 6.53 -9.22 1.21
CA ILE A 53 7.01 -9.55 2.56
C ILE A 53 6.21 -10.68 3.23
N PRO A 54 4.86 -10.69 3.24
CA PRO A 54 4.12 -11.71 3.97
C PRO A 54 4.15 -13.07 3.28
N SER A 55 4.09 -14.14 4.08
CA SER A 55 3.99 -15.50 3.55
C SER A 55 2.69 -15.72 2.76
N GLU A 56 2.70 -16.70 1.84
CA GLU A 56 1.51 -17.08 1.07
C GLU A 56 0.29 -17.38 1.95
N LYS A 57 0.49 -18.03 3.10
CA LYS A 57 -0.59 -18.31 4.08
C LYS A 57 -1.23 -17.03 4.63
N CYS A 58 -0.46 -15.96 4.77
CA CYS A 58 -0.99 -14.66 5.18
C CYS A 58 -1.71 -13.97 4.02
N LYS A 59 -1.13 -13.99 2.81
CA LYS A 59 -1.74 -13.41 1.61
C LYS A 59 -3.07 -14.06 1.24
N ALA A 60 -3.20 -15.37 1.43
CA ALA A 60 -4.45 -16.11 1.17
C ALA A 60 -5.65 -15.66 2.04
N ARG A 61 -5.40 -14.94 3.15
CA ARG A 61 -6.46 -14.33 3.97
C ARG A 61 -6.88 -12.94 3.48
N GLY A 62 -6.24 -12.46 2.43
CA GLY A 62 -6.45 -11.14 1.84
C GLY A 62 -5.91 -10.01 2.70
N PHE A 63 -6.22 -8.81 2.24
CA PHE A 63 -5.81 -7.56 2.86
C PHE A 63 -7.05 -6.72 3.19
N THR A 64 -6.96 -5.98 4.29
CA THR A 64 -7.80 -4.80 4.53
C THR A 64 -6.95 -3.59 4.19
N VAL A 65 -7.39 -2.81 3.19
CA VAL A 65 -6.67 -1.61 2.76
C VAL A 65 -7.37 -0.38 3.29
N ILE A 66 -6.62 0.50 3.95
CA ILE A 66 -7.06 1.82 4.39
C ILE A 66 -6.44 2.85 3.46
N VAL A 67 -7.29 3.57 2.72
CA VAL A 67 -6.87 4.69 1.88
C VAL A 67 -7.28 5.99 2.58
N ASP A 68 -6.32 6.69 3.18
CA ASP A 68 -6.59 7.99 3.78
C ASP A 68 -6.46 9.09 2.72
N GLY A 69 -7.58 9.39 2.07
CA GLY A 69 -7.68 10.40 1.02
C GLY A 69 -8.05 11.81 1.51
N ARG A 70 -8.08 12.08 2.83
CA ARG A 70 -8.62 13.34 3.38
C ARG A 70 -7.93 14.59 2.84
N LYS A 71 -6.64 14.48 2.51
CA LYS A 71 -5.82 15.54 1.91
C LYS A 71 -5.45 15.17 0.48
N SER A 72 -6.40 14.73 -0.34
CA SER A 72 -6.14 14.37 -1.73
C SER A 72 -7.34 14.65 -2.61
N GLN A 73 -7.08 14.91 -3.88
CA GLN A 73 -8.15 15.04 -4.86
C GLN A 73 -8.83 13.68 -5.07
N TRP A 74 -10.14 13.70 -5.28
CA TRP A 74 -10.95 12.49 -5.42
C TRP A 74 -10.54 11.59 -6.60
N ASN A 75 -10.06 12.18 -7.69
CA ASN A 75 -9.50 11.45 -8.83
C ASN A 75 -8.28 10.59 -8.42
N VAL A 76 -7.37 11.12 -7.60
CA VAL A 76 -6.22 10.36 -7.09
C VAL A 76 -6.68 9.18 -6.24
N VAL A 77 -7.65 9.42 -5.33
CA VAL A 77 -8.24 8.35 -4.51
C VAL A 77 -8.84 7.25 -5.38
N LYS A 78 -9.62 7.62 -6.41
CA LYS A 78 -10.20 6.67 -7.37
C LYS A 78 -9.13 5.86 -8.11
N THR A 79 -8.07 6.51 -8.59
CA THR A 79 -6.97 5.84 -9.28
C THR A 79 -6.28 4.82 -8.38
N VAL A 80 -6.01 5.19 -7.12
CA VAL A 80 -5.40 4.27 -6.14
C VAL A 80 -6.32 3.09 -5.85
N VAL A 81 -7.62 3.32 -5.65
CA VAL A 81 -8.58 2.23 -5.43
C VAL A 81 -8.64 1.28 -6.63
N LEU A 82 -8.63 1.80 -7.86
CA LEU A 82 -8.61 0.99 -9.08
C LEU A 82 -7.32 0.18 -9.19
N MET A 83 -6.17 0.79 -8.89
CA MET A 83 -4.87 0.12 -8.89
C MET A 83 -4.85 -1.04 -7.88
N LEU A 84 -5.41 -0.86 -6.68
CA LEU A 84 -5.50 -1.90 -5.66
C LEU A 84 -6.42 -3.06 -6.08
N GLN A 85 -7.50 -2.79 -6.81
CA GLN A 85 -8.37 -3.85 -7.33
C GLN A 85 -7.65 -4.77 -8.34
N LEU A 86 -6.60 -4.28 -9.01
CA LEU A 86 -5.80 -5.06 -9.95
C LEU A 86 -4.64 -5.80 -9.27
N ALA A 87 -4.19 -5.31 -8.11
CA ALA A 87 -2.97 -5.77 -7.47
C ALA A 87 -3.17 -6.81 -6.34
N ILE A 88 -4.39 -6.93 -5.78
CA ILE A 88 -4.65 -7.71 -4.55
C ILE A 88 -5.88 -8.60 -4.65
#